data_AF-A0A8J3XC51-F1
#
_entry.id   AF-A0A8J3XC51-F1
#
_cell.length_a   1.000
_cell.length_b   1.000
_cell.length_c   1.000
_cell.angle_alpha   90.00
_cell.angle_beta   90.00
_cell.angle_gamma   90.00
#
_symmetry.space_group_name_H-M   'P 1'
#
loop_
_entity.id
_entity.type
_entity.pdbx_description
1 polymer ?
#
loop_
_entity_poly.entity_id
_entity_poly.type
_entity_poly.pdbx_seq_one_letter_code
_entity_poly.pdbx_strand_id
1 'polypeptide(L)'
;MVALASERGFLPSHATRSELELVHPGRRRIVYLNRKRLRVQTIAVIVPPWSEVDELRTISGVNVRGDFFHSSNLRAFPRRMHEGNREIPYGYSLVCADVSAFGRVLDRS
;
A
#
# COMPACT_ATOMS: atom_id res chain seq x y z
N MET A 1 -7.34 1.51 -11.52
CA MET A 1 -6.39 1.65 -10.39
C MET A 1 -5.22 2.54 -10.74
N VAL A 2 -4.38 2.21 -11.73
CA VAL A 2 -3.24 3.07 -12.11
C VAL A 2 -3.71 4.44 -12.59
N ALA A 3 -4.72 4.51 -13.46
CA ALA A 3 -5.33 5.78 -13.90
C ALA A 3 -5.75 6.67 -12.72
N LEU A 4 -6.55 6.11 -11.78
CA LEU A 4 -6.96 6.80 -10.55
C LEU A 4 -5.76 7.28 -9.70
N ALA A 5 -4.70 6.47 -9.61
CA ALA A 5 -3.50 6.85 -8.87
C ALA A 5 -2.78 8.01 -9.56
N SER A 6 -2.68 7.99 -10.89
CA SER A 6 -2.10 9.06 -11.69
C SER A 6 -2.88 10.36 -11.62
N GLU A 7 -4.22 10.31 -11.57
CA GLU A 7 -5.07 11.48 -11.30
C GLU A 7 -4.75 12.14 -9.94
N ARG A 8 -4.25 11.35 -8.99
CA ARG A 8 -3.82 11.82 -7.65
C ARG A 8 -2.32 12.10 -7.57
N GLY A 9 -1.62 12.16 -8.70
CA GLY A 9 -0.19 12.46 -8.75
C GLY A 9 0.74 11.30 -8.39
N PHE A 10 0.21 10.08 -8.22
CA PHE A 10 1.03 8.88 -8.06
C PHE A 10 1.42 8.30 -9.42
N LEU A 11 2.71 8.06 -9.59
CA LEU A 11 3.29 7.48 -10.80
C LEU A 11 3.80 6.06 -10.49
N PRO A 12 3.62 5.09 -11.40
CA PRO A 12 4.27 3.80 -11.25
C PRO A 12 5.79 3.95 -11.34
N SER A 13 6.51 3.44 -10.34
CA SER A 13 7.98 3.50 -10.30
C SER A 13 8.62 2.14 -10.59
N HIS A 14 8.01 1.06 -10.08
CA HIS A 14 8.52 -0.29 -10.28
C HIS A 14 7.39 -1.31 -10.18
N ALA A 15 7.50 -2.40 -10.94
CA ALA A 15 6.52 -3.48 -10.92
C ALA A 15 7.21 -4.84 -10.84
N THR A 16 6.73 -5.67 -9.93
CA THR A 16 7.05 -7.10 -9.87
C THR A 16 5.79 -7.90 -10.21
N ARG A 17 5.89 -9.23 -10.24
CA ARG A 17 4.71 -10.10 -10.39
C ARG A 17 3.68 -9.88 -9.27
N SER A 18 4.10 -9.51 -8.06
CA SER A 18 3.23 -9.44 -6.89
C SER A 18 2.93 -8.04 -6.39
N GLU A 19 3.74 -7.03 -6.70
CA GLU A 19 3.55 -5.68 -6.22
C GLU A 19 3.77 -4.65 -7.34
N LEU A 20 2.99 -3.57 -7.32
CA LEU A 20 3.23 -2.37 -8.12
C LEU A 20 3.52 -1.22 -7.17
N GLU A 21 4.71 -0.66 -7.28
CA GLU A 21 5.18 0.52 -6.54
C GLU A 21 4.63 1.78 -7.19
N LEU A 22 3.94 2.60 -6.41
CA LEU A 22 3.37 3.89 -6.80
C LEU A 22 4.00 4.99 -5.94
N VAL A 23 4.55 6.01 -6.59
CA VAL A 23 5.26 7.11 -5.94
C VAL A 23 4.59 8.43 -6.28
N HIS A 24 4.30 9.25 -5.27
CA HIS A 24 3.90 10.63 -5.46
C HIS A 24 5.13 11.54 -5.24
N PRO A 25 5.82 12.00 -6.29
CA PRO A 25 7.08 12.73 -6.17
C PRO A 25 6.93 14.05 -5.40
N GLY A 26 5.86 14.81 -5.67
CA GLY A 26 5.61 16.10 -5.02
C GLY A 26 5.34 16.02 -3.51
N ARG A 27 4.79 14.90 -3.02
CA ARG A 27 4.50 14.70 -1.58
C ARG A 27 5.48 13.74 -0.89
N ARG A 28 6.47 13.21 -1.63
CA ARG A 28 7.40 12.17 -1.16
C ARG A 28 6.71 10.96 -0.52
N ARG A 29 5.55 10.59 -1.06
CA ARG A 29 4.74 9.45 -0.60
C ARG A 29 4.94 8.26 -1.52
N ILE A 30 4.84 7.07 -0.95
CA ILE A 30 4.99 5.80 -1.66
C ILE A 30 4.00 4.79 -1.09
N VAL A 31 3.32 4.07 -1.99
CA VAL A 31 2.43 2.97 -1.65
C VAL A 31 2.66 1.81 -2.62
N TYR A 32 2.26 0.61 -2.22
CA TYR A 32 2.32 -0.56 -3.10
C TYR A 32 0.92 -1.13 -3.32
N LEU A 33 0.59 -1.48 -4.56
CA LEU A 33 -0.57 -2.33 -4.85
C LEU A 33 -0.15 -3.79 -4.80
N ASN A 34 -0.84 -4.61 -4.00
CA ASN A 34 -0.64 -6.05 -3.99
C ASN A 34 -1.39 -6.71 -5.15
N ARG A 35 -0.67 -7.02 -6.23
CA ARG A 35 -1.20 -7.60 -7.47
C ARG A 35 -1.70 -9.03 -7.28
N LYS A 36 -1.15 -9.79 -6.33
CA LYS A 36 -1.59 -11.16 -6.03
C LYS A 36 -2.94 -11.21 -5.31
N ARG A 37 -3.34 -10.10 -4.66
CA ARG A 37 -4.57 -10.00 -3.86
C ARG A 37 -5.62 -9.08 -4.48
N LEU A 38 -5.43 -8.70 -5.74
CA LEU A 38 -6.47 -8.05 -6.52
C LEU A 38 -7.59 -9.05 -6.79
N ARG A 39 -8.78 -8.78 -6.25
CA ARG A 39 -10.01 -9.50 -6.59
C ARG A 39 -10.95 -8.54 -7.31
N VAL A 40 -11.93 -9.10 -8.03
CA VAL A 40 -12.90 -8.33 -8.83
C VAL A 40 -13.53 -7.16 -8.05
N GLN A 41 -13.63 -7.27 -6.73
CA GLN A 41 -14.27 -6.28 -5.87
C GLN A 41 -13.39 -5.77 -4.72
N THR A 42 -12.07 -6.04 -4.68
CA THR A 42 -11.22 -5.52 -3.60
C THR A 42 -9.83 -5.16 -4.07
N ILE A 43 -9.30 -4.06 -3.55
CA ILE A 43 -7.97 -3.56 -3.85
C ILE A 43 -7.10 -3.68 -2.60
N ALA A 44 -6.06 -4.50 -2.67
CA ALA A 44 -5.09 -4.64 -1.59
C ALA A 44 -3.95 -3.63 -1.79
N VAL A 45 -3.76 -2.77 -0.78
CA VAL A 45 -2.73 -1.72 -0.76
C VAL A 45 -1.79 -1.99 0.41
N ILE A 46 -0.51 -1.71 0.27
CA ILE A 46 0.45 -1.66 1.36
C ILE A 46 0.93 -0.23 1.50
N VAL A 47 0.75 0.34 2.69
CA VAL A 47 1.23 1.68 3.04
C VAL A 47 2.45 1.58 3.97
N PRO A 48 3.30 2.60 4.02
CA PRO A 48 4.48 2.60 4.88
C PRO A 48 4.14 2.36 6.36
N PRO A 49 5.08 1.82 7.16
CA PRO A 49 4.83 1.56 8.57
C PRO A 49 4.78 2.84 9.43
N TRP A 50 5.18 3.99 8.90
CA TRP A 50 5.03 5.31 9.53
C TRP A 50 3.74 6.04 9.10
N SER A 51 2.85 5.38 8.36
CA SER A 51 1.55 5.96 8.02
C SER A 51 0.65 6.05 9.25
N GLU A 52 -0.15 7.11 9.32
CA GLU A 52 -1.21 7.33 10.31
C GLU A 52 -2.37 6.34 10.10
N VAL A 53 -2.16 5.07 10.49
CA VAL A 53 -3.11 3.99 10.20
C VAL A 53 -4.46 4.18 10.85
N ASP A 54 -4.54 4.87 11.98
CA ASP A 54 -5.80 5.15 12.65
C ASP A 54 -6.68 6.09 11.80
N GLU A 55 -6.08 7.07 11.12
CA GLU A 55 -6.81 7.90 10.15
C GLU A 55 -7.28 7.08 8.94
N LEU A 56 -6.49 6.11 8.51
CA LEU A 56 -6.85 5.21 7.41
C LEU A 56 -7.99 4.26 7.79
N ARG A 57 -8.06 3.81 9.06
CA ARG A 57 -9.17 3.00 9.60
C ARG A 57 -10.50 3.75 9.57
N THR A 58 -10.50 5.08 9.66
CA THR A 58 -11.73 5.88 9.58
C THR A 58 -12.33 5.96 8.16
N ILE A 59 -11.60 5.54 7.13
CA ILE A 59 -12.08 5.58 5.75
C ILE A 59 -13.12 4.48 5.55
N SER A 60 -14.37 4.84 5.28
CA SER A 60 -15.41 3.88 4.89
C SER A 60 -14.96 3.03 3.70
N GLY A 61 -15.06 1.71 3.84
CA GLY A 61 -14.63 0.74 2.83
C GLY A 61 -13.14 0.37 2.91
N VAL A 62 -12.41 0.78 3.95
CA VAL A 62 -11.01 0.38 4.19
C VAL A 62 -10.93 -0.52 5.42
N ASN A 63 -10.27 -1.67 5.28
CA ASN A 63 -9.93 -2.55 6.38
C ASN A 63 -8.41 -2.64 6.53
N VAL A 64 -7.89 -2.19 7.67
CA VAL A 64 -6.47 -2.28 8.04
C VAL A 64 -6.22 -3.60 8.75
N ARG A 65 -5.38 -4.46 8.16
CA ARG A 65 -4.97 -5.71 8.80
C ARG A 65 -4.09 -5.41 10.01
N GLY A 66 -4.32 -6.16 11.10
CA GLY A 66 -3.64 -5.91 12.39
C GLY A 66 -2.13 -6.12 12.34
N ASP A 67 -1.67 -7.10 11.56
CA ASP A 67 -0.24 -7.40 11.46
C ASP A 67 0.43 -6.71 10.27
N PHE A 68 1.74 -6.48 10.42
CA PHE A 68 2.58 -6.01 9.34
C PHE A 68 2.67 -7.04 8.20
N PHE A 69 2.49 -6.55 6.98
CA PHE A 69 2.75 -7.32 5.78
C PHE A 69 4.25 -7.21 5.42
N HIS A 70 4.90 -8.36 5.31
CA HIS A 70 6.32 -8.47 4.99
C HIS A 70 6.49 -8.97 3.55
N SER A 71 7.31 -8.28 2.75
CA SER A 71 7.63 -8.69 1.38
C SER A 71 8.94 -8.06 0.93
N SER A 72 9.82 -8.84 0.30
CA SER A 72 11.09 -8.35 -0.25
C SER A 72 10.92 -7.30 -1.35
N ASN A 73 9.71 -7.19 -1.92
CA ASN A 73 9.41 -6.28 -3.01
C ASN A 73 8.99 -4.87 -2.53
N LEU A 74 8.82 -4.65 -1.22
CA LEU A 74 8.57 -3.32 -0.65
C LEU A 74 9.89 -2.55 -0.46
N ARG A 75 10.66 -2.40 -1.54
CA ARG A 75 12.08 -2.00 -1.48
C ARG A 75 12.32 -0.61 -0.86
N ALA A 76 11.32 0.26 -0.89
CA ALA A 76 11.39 1.60 -0.32
C ALA A 76 10.97 1.67 1.16
N PHE A 77 10.45 0.57 1.71
CA PHE A 77 10.00 0.50 3.10
C PHE A 77 11.16 0.06 4.01
N PRO A 78 11.12 0.42 5.30
CA PRO A 78 12.16 0.02 6.23
C PRO A 78 12.06 -1.49 6.45
N ARG A 79 13.16 -2.07 6.92
CA ARG A 79 13.21 -3.49 7.24
C ARG A 79 13.02 -3.71 8.72
N ARG A 80 12.45 -4.86 9.06
CA ARG A 80 12.33 -5.34 10.44
C ARG A 80 12.59 -6.83 10.47
N MET A 81 13.12 -7.32 11.59
CA MET A 81 13.26 -8.74 11.84
C MET A 81 11.91 -9.45 11.68
N HIS A 82 11.86 -10.41 10.77
CA HIS A 82 10.70 -11.28 10.52
C HIS A 82 11.07 -12.70 10.92
N GLU A 83 10.28 -13.31 11.80
CA GLU A 83 10.45 -14.71 12.26
C GLU A 83 11.85 -15.03 12.81
N GLY A 84 12.56 -14.03 13.35
CA GLY A 84 13.84 -14.20 14.04
C GLY A 84 15.07 -14.46 13.15
N ASN A 85 14.90 -14.63 11.84
CA ASN A 85 15.97 -15.11 10.97
C ASN A 85 16.44 -14.10 9.91
N ARG A 86 15.60 -13.14 9.52
CA ARG A 86 15.93 -12.19 8.45
C ARG A 86 15.20 -10.87 8.59
N GLU A 87 15.88 -9.78 8.26
CA GLU A 87 15.24 -8.49 8.05
C GLU A 87 14.55 -8.42 6.69
N ILE A 88 13.24 -8.21 6.70
CA ILE A 88 12.41 -8.09 5.51
C ILE A 88 11.68 -6.75 5.54
N PRO A 89 11.56 -6.05 4.40
CA PRO A 89 10.75 -4.85 4.31
C PRO A 89 9.29 -5.11 4.73
N TYR A 90 8.71 -4.15 5.43
CA TYR A 90 7.38 -4.31 6.03
C TYR A 90 6.53 -3.04 5.94
N GLY A 91 5.21 -3.21 5.96
CA GLY A 91 4.24 -2.11 5.98
C GLY A 91 2.85 -2.58 6.38
N TYR A 92 1.89 -1.66 6.45
CA TYR A 92 0.51 -2.00 6.80
C TYR A 92 -0.27 -2.42 5.56
N SER A 93 -0.93 -3.57 5.62
CA SER A 93 -1.80 -4.03 4.53
C SER A 93 -3.23 -3.55 4.76
N LEU A 94 -3.73 -2.82 3.77
CA LEU A 94 -5.10 -2.33 3.68
C LEU A 94 -5.86 -3.15 2.63
N VAL A 95 -7.14 -3.38 2.87
CA VAL A 95 -8.08 -3.89 1.87
C VAL A 95 -9.13 -2.81 1.64
N CYS A 96 -9.17 -2.27 0.42
CA CYS A 96 -10.19 -1.33 -0.01
C CYS A 96 -11.32 -2.11 -0.69
N ALA A 97 -12.57 -1.82 -0.33
CA ALA A 97 -13.77 -2.47 -0.86
C ALA A 97 -14.09 -2.07 -2.30
N ASP A 98 -13.54 -0.97 -2.79
CA ASP A 98 -13.72 -0.50 -4.17
C ASP A 98 -12.67 0.55 -4.55
N VAL A 99 -12.80 1.07 -5.76
CA VAL A 99 -11.93 2.11 -6.32
C VAL A 99 -12.08 3.46 -5.62
N SER A 100 -13.23 3.76 -5.01
CA SER A 100 -13.47 5.00 -4.26
C SER A 100 -12.74 4.98 -2.93
N ALA A 101 -12.83 3.88 -2.18
CA ALA A 101 -12.06 3.65 -0.97
C ALA A 101 -10.55 3.72 -1.25
N PHE A 102 -10.09 3.11 -2.34
CA PHE A 102 -8.70 3.22 -2.77
C PHE A 102 -8.27 4.67 -3.06
N GLY A 103 -9.11 5.45 -3.75
CA GLY A 103 -8.84 6.87 -3.98
C GLY A 103 -8.66 7.64 -2.68
N ARG A 104 -9.56 7.45 -1.71
CA ARG A 104 -9.47 8.10 -0.39
C ARG A 104 -8.22 7.71 0.38
N VAL A 105 -7.78 6.45 0.26
CA VAL A 105 -6.50 6.00 0.83
C VAL A 105 -5.37 6.82 0.23
N LEU A 106 -5.28 6.95 -1.10
CA LEU A 106 -4.21 7.73 -1.76
C LEU A 106 -4.20 9.21 -1.36
N ASP A 107 -5.38 9.79 -1.05
CA ASP A 107 -5.47 11.18 -0.61
C ASP A 107 -4.84 11.38 0.78
N ARG A 108 -4.88 10.35 1.65
CA ARG A 108 -4.36 10.39 3.02
C ARG A 108 -3.00 9.69 3.23
N SER A 109 -2.63 8.75 2.37
CA SER A 109 -1.34 8.01 2.37
C SER A 109 -0.19 8.93 2.09
#